data_AF-V8NJU7-F1
#
_entry.id   AF-V8NJU7-F1
#
_cell.length_a   1.000
_cell.length_b   1.000
_cell.length_c   1.000
_cell.angle_alpha   90.00
_cell.angle_beta   90.00
_cell.angle_gamma   90.00
#
_symmetry.space_group_name_H-M   'P 1'
#
loop_
_entity.id
_entity.type
_entity.pdbx_description
1 polymer ?
#
loop_
_entity_poly.entity_id
_entity_poly.type
_entity_poly.pdbx_seq_one_letter_code
_entity_poly.pdbx_strand_id
1 'polypeptide(L)'
;YIHIFHFSNFQYYGLQILENVIKTRWKILPRNQCEGIKKYVVGLIIKTSSDPSCVEKEKVYIGKLNMILVQILKQEWPKHWPTFISDIVGASRTSESLCQNNMVILKLLSEEVFDFSSGQITQVKAKHLKDRQNFPTSAVILHLCMCNEFSQIFQLCQFVMENSQNAPLVHATLETLLRFLNWIPLGYIFETKLISTLIYKVSTCYV
;
A
#
# COMPACT_ATOMS: atom_id res chain seq x y z
N TYR A 1 22.46 -12.34 22.54
CA TYR A 1 22.81 -11.81 21.20
C TYR A 1 22.77 -12.87 20.10
N ILE A 2 23.52 -13.99 20.17
CA ILE A 2 23.50 -15.05 19.14
C ILE A 2 22.11 -15.69 18.95
N HIS A 3 21.38 -15.99 20.03
CA HIS A 3 20.03 -16.55 19.95
C HIS A 3 18.98 -15.60 19.34
N ILE A 4 19.12 -14.29 19.57
CA ILE A 4 18.23 -13.27 19.00
C ILE A 4 18.54 -13.11 17.50
N PHE A 5 19.81 -13.06 17.14
CA PHE A 5 20.27 -12.95 15.74
C PHE A 5 19.83 -14.17 14.91
N HIS A 6 19.91 -15.37 15.48
CA HIS A 6 19.46 -16.60 14.83
C HIS A 6 17.93 -16.62 14.66
N PHE A 7 17.15 -16.20 15.66
CA PHE A 7 15.69 -16.12 15.54
C PHE A 7 15.25 -15.14 14.45
N SER A 8 15.87 -13.95 14.38
CA SER A 8 15.63 -12.97 13.31
C SER A 8 15.91 -13.56 11.91
N ASN A 9 16.96 -14.37 11.76
CA ASN A 9 17.29 -15.03 10.50
C ASN A 9 16.24 -16.10 10.13
N PHE A 10 15.83 -16.95 11.06
CA PHE A 10 14.82 -18.00 10.80
C PHE A 10 13.47 -17.41 10.44
N GLN A 11 13.05 -16.33 11.12
CA GLN A 11 11.84 -15.60 10.75
C GLN A 11 11.95 -15.02 9.33
N TYR A 12 13.11 -14.45 8.97
CA TYR A 12 13.33 -13.92 7.63
C TYR A 12 13.30 -15.01 6.54
N TYR A 13 13.93 -16.16 6.77
CA TYR A 13 13.85 -17.32 5.87
C TYR A 13 12.42 -17.83 5.72
N GLY A 14 11.66 -17.91 6.82
CA GLY A 14 10.24 -18.27 6.78
C GLY A 14 9.41 -17.30 5.94
N LEU A 15 9.63 -15.99 6.10
CA LEU A 15 8.99 -14.96 5.28
C LEU A 15 9.40 -15.05 3.80
N GLN A 16 10.66 -15.37 3.50
CA GLN A 16 11.13 -15.56 2.13
C GLN A 16 10.44 -16.76 1.45
N ILE A 17 10.29 -17.88 2.17
CA ILE A 17 9.56 -19.06 1.67
C ILE A 17 8.09 -18.69 1.44
N LEU A 18 7.47 -17.99 2.39
CA LEU A 18 6.09 -17.54 2.28
C LEU A 18 5.89 -16.66 1.03
N GLU A 19 6.77 -15.70 0.81
CA GLU A 19 6.76 -14.85 -0.38
C GLU A 19 6.85 -15.68 -1.67
N ASN A 20 7.77 -16.65 -1.72
CA ASN A 20 7.93 -17.53 -2.88
C ASN A 20 6.65 -18.35 -3.16
N VAL A 21 6.00 -18.86 -2.11
CA VAL A 21 4.74 -19.60 -2.24
C VAL A 21 3.63 -18.70 -2.80
N ILE A 22 3.52 -17.45 -2.31
CA ILE A 22 2.55 -16.46 -2.80
C ILE A 22 2.80 -16.12 -4.28
N LYS A 23 4.05 -15.97 -4.69
CA LYS A 23 4.38 -15.64 -6.08
C LYS A 23 4.14 -16.79 -7.05
N THR A 24 4.42 -18.03 -6.62
CA THR A 24 4.51 -19.18 -7.55
C THR A 24 3.33 -20.15 -7.48
N ARG A 25 2.71 -20.33 -6.31
CA ARG A 25 1.76 -21.42 -6.05
C ARG A 25 0.40 -20.96 -5.52
N TRP A 26 0.19 -19.66 -5.36
CA TRP A 26 -1.03 -19.11 -4.74
C TRP A 26 -2.34 -19.61 -5.35
N LYS A 27 -2.41 -19.75 -6.67
CA LYS A 27 -3.62 -20.21 -7.39
C LYS A 27 -3.96 -21.69 -7.16
N ILE A 28 -2.99 -22.50 -6.73
CA ILE A 28 -3.15 -23.93 -6.49
C ILE A 28 -3.54 -24.19 -5.03
N LEU A 29 -3.26 -23.24 -4.13
CA LEU A 29 -3.57 -23.38 -2.72
C LEU A 29 -5.09 -23.43 -2.49
N PRO A 30 -5.56 -24.30 -1.59
CA PRO A 30 -6.93 -24.27 -1.10
C PRO A 30 -7.30 -22.90 -0.53
N ARG A 31 -8.52 -22.43 -0.82
CA ARG A 31 -8.96 -21.07 -0.45
C ARG A 31 -8.89 -20.78 1.05
N ASN A 32 -9.16 -21.78 1.89
CA ASN A 32 -9.02 -21.65 3.34
C ASN A 32 -7.57 -21.37 3.77
N GLN A 33 -6.58 -21.94 3.08
CA GLN A 33 -5.17 -21.66 3.35
C GLN A 33 -4.78 -20.25 2.90
N CYS A 34 -5.27 -19.80 1.73
CA CYS A 34 -5.07 -18.41 1.27
C CYS A 34 -5.62 -17.40 2.30
N GLU A 35 -6.84 -17.64 2.78
CA GLU A 35 -7.46 -16.81 3.83
C GLU A 35 -6.68 -16.84 5.15
N GLY A 36 -6.18 -18.02 5.54
CA GLY A 36 -5.33 -18.17 6.73
C GLY A 36 -4.03 -17.38 6.63
N ILE A 37 -3.33 -17.48 5.50
CA ILE A 37 -2.09 -16.72 5.23
C ILE A 37 -2.38 -15.22 5.25
N LYS A 38 -3.45 -14.78 4.58
CA LYS A 38 -3.87 -13.37 4.56
C LYS A 38 -4.08 -12.83 5.98
N LYS A 39 -4.91 -13.51 6.79
CA LYS A 39 -5.19 -13.10 8.17
C LYS A 39 -3.94 -13.09 9.03
N TYR A 40 -3.06 -14.07 8.86
CA TYR A 40 -1.80 -14.16 9.59
C TYR A 40 -0.87 -12.98 9.28
N VAL A 41 -0.63 -12.68 8.01
CA VAL A 41 0.23 -11.56 7.59
C VAL A 41 -0.35 -10.22 8.06
N VAL A 42 -1.65 -9.99 7.89
CA VAL A 42 -2.33 -8.77 8.37
C VAL A 42 -2.23 -8.66 9.90
N GLY A 43 -2.46 -9.74 10.63
CA GLY A 43 -2.36 -9.75 12.09
C GLY A 43 -0.95 -9.44 12.60
N LEU A 44 0.08 -9.98 11.92
CA LEU A 44 1.47 -9.65 12.23
C LEU A 44 1.76 -8.17 12.00
N ILE A 45 1.35 -7.62 10.84
CA ILE A 45 1.54 -6.20 10.52
C ILE A 45 0.89 -5.32 11.58
N ILE A 46 -0.38 -5.56 11.91
CA ILE A 46 -1.09 -4.77 12.93
C ILE A 46 -0.34 -4.84 14.27
N LYS A 47 0.04 -6.05 14.70
CA LYS A 47 0.73 -6.26 15.98
C LYS A 47 2.06 -5.51 16.05
N THR A 48 2.88 -5.57 15.00
CA THR A 48 4.24 -5.00 15.01
C THR A 48 4.26 -3.51 14.69
N SER A 49 3.28 -3.00 13.93
CA SER A 49 3.22 -1.58 13.54
C SER A 49 2.37 -0.70 14.47
N SER A 50 1.56 -1.28 15.36
CA SER A 50 0.75 -0.48 16.31
C SER A 50 1.57 0.09 17.46
N ASP A 51 2.72 -0.49 17.81
CA ASP A 51 3.60 -0.02 18.89
C ASP A 51 4.82 0.74 18.32
N PRO A 52 4.95 2.06 18.56
CA PRO A 52 6.08 2.86 18.09
C PRO A 52 7.45 2.32 18.51
N SER A 53 7.55 1.66 19.67
CA SER A 53 8.80 1.10 20.18
C SER A 53 9.24 -0.17 19.43
N CYS A 54 8.27 -0.91 18.87
CA CYS A 54 8.52 -2.06 17.99
C CYS A 54 8.88 -1.60 16.58
N VAL A 55 8.26 -0.53 16.07
CA VAL A 55 8.46 -0.05 14.69
C VAL A 55 9.93 0.24 14.38
N GLU A 56 10.65 0.92 15.28
CA GLU A 56 12.05 1.26 15.02
C GLU A 56 12.96 0.02 15.10
N LYS A 57 12.71 -0.88 16.06
CA LYS A 57 13.50 -2.10 16.26
C LYS A 57 13.29 -3.13 15.15
N GLU A 58 12.07 -3.22 14.62
CA GLU A 58 11.65 -4.25 13.66
C GLU A 58 11.43 -3.69 12.25
N LYS A 59 11.94 -2.48 11.95
CA LYS A 59 11.72 -1.79 10.67
C LYS A 59 11.94 -2.66 9.43
N VAL A 60 13.02 -3.45 9.41
CA VAL A 60 13.32 -4.37 8.30
C VAL A 60 12.29 -5.50 8.19
N TYR A 61 11.86 -6.04 9.33
CA TYR A 61 10.86 -7.10 9.40
C TYR A 61 9.48 -6.61 8.96
N ILE A 62 9.07 -5.43 9.43
CA ILE A 62 7.83 -4.75 8.99
C ILE A 62 7.88 -4.46 7.50
N GLY A 63 9.00 -3.94 6.99
CA GLY A 63 9.19 -3.73 5.55
C GLY A 63 9.00 -5.02 4.75
N LYS A 64 9.54 -6.14 5.23
CA LYS A 64 9.35 -7.45 4.58
C LYS A 64 7.89 -7.91 4.60
N LEU A 65 7.19 -7.74 5.72
CA LEU A 65 5.77 -8.05 5.83
C LEU A 65 4.91 -7.21 4.89
N ASN A 66 5.21 -5.91 4.77
CA ASN A 66 4.52 -5.02 3.85
C ASN A 66 4.69 -5.48 2.39
N MET A 67 5.91 -5.85 1.99
CA MET A 67 6.16 -6.40 0.65
C MET A 67 5.36 -7.69 0.41
N ILE A 68 5.31 -8.59 1.39
CA ILE A 68 4.54 -9.83 1.31
C ILE A 68 3.04 -9.53 1.17
N LEU A 69 2.51 -8.60 1.95
CA LEU A 69 1.11 -8.17 1.84
C LEU A 69 0.81 -7.66 0.43
N VAL A 70 1.69 -6.84 -0.16
CA VAL A 70 1.51 -6.36 -1.54
C VAL A 70 1.50 -7.51 -2.55
N GLN A 71 2.33 -8.55 -2.37
CA GLN A 71 2.25 -9.73 -3.22
C GLN A 71 0.92 -10.49 -3.07
N ILE A 72 0.34 -10.54 -1.86
CA ILE A 72 -1.01 -11.11 -1.65
C ILE A 72 -2.06 -10.25 -2.36
N LEU A 73 -1.97 -8.92 -2.25
CA LEU A 73 -2.91 -8.00 -2.89
C LEU A 73 -2.91 -8.14 -4.41
N LYS A 74 -1.76 -8.37 -5.04
CA LYS A 74 -1.68 -8.66 -6.49
C LYS A 74 -2.45 -9.91 -6.92
N GLN A 75 -2.67 -10.86 -6.01
CA GLN A 75 -3.41 -12.09 -6.28
C GLN A 75 -4.90 -11.96 -5.93
N GLU A 76 -5.24 -11.27 -4.83
CA GLU A 76 -6.59 -11.26 -4.26
C GLU A 76 -7.38 -9.98 -4.55
N TRP A 77 -6.72 -8.82 -4.61
CA TRP A 77 -7.37 -7.54 -4.85
C TRP A 77 -7.43 -7.24 -6.36
N PRO A 78 -8.54 -6.69 -6.89
CA PRO A 78 -9.77 -6.28 -6.20
C PRO A 78 -10.85 -7.37 -6.09
N LYS A 79 -10.73 -8.49 -6.81
CA LYS A 79 -11.84 -9.43 -7.02
C LYS A 79 -12.27 -10.21 -5.77
N HIS A 80 -11.31 -10.67 -4.98
CA HIS A 80 -11.54 -11.56 -3.82
C HIS A 80 -11.36 -10.84 -2.49
N TRP A 81 -10.87 -9.60 -2.52
CA TRP A 81 -10.75 -8.75 -1.34
C TRP A 81 -11.16 -7.30 -1.64
N PRO A 82 -12.41 -7.05 -2.08
CA PRO A 82 -12.84 -5.72 -2.53
C PRO A 82 -12.75 -4.64 -1.44
N THR A 83 -12.90 -5.02 -0.17
CA THR A 83 -12.90 -4.09 0.97
C THR A 83 -11.52 -3.64 1.42
N PHE A 84 -10.42 -4.13 0.81
CA PHE A 84 -9.07 -3.84 1.30
C PHE A 84 -8.80 -2.35 1.52
N ILE A 85 -9.21 -1.48 0.58
CA ILE A 85 -8.95 -0.04 0.69
C ILE A 85 -9.78 0.59 1.80
N SER A 86 -11.06 0.24 1.94
CA SER A 86 -11.88 0.72 3.07
C SER A 86 -11.33 0.23 4.41
N ASP A 87 -10.86 -1.03 4.46
CA ASP A 87 -10.33 -1.65 5.68
C ASP A 87 -9.02 -0.98 6.12
N ILE A 88 -8.07 -0.77 5.20
CA ILE A 88 -6.79 -0.13 5.52
C ILE A 88 -6.97 1.36 5.85
N VAL A 89 -7.88 2.06 5.18
CA VAL A 89 -8.22 3.45 5.51
C VAL A 89 -8.86 3.54 6.90
N GLY A 90 -9.78 2.63 7.23
CA GLY A 90 -10.39 2.54 8.56
C GLY A 90 -9.35 2.24 9.64
N ALA A 91 -8.49 1.24 9.42
CA ALA A 91 -7.42 0.88 10.36
C ALA A 91 -6.41 2.01 10.57
N SER A 92 -6.16 2.84 9.55
CA SER A 92 -5.23 3.97 9.65
C SER A 92 -5.69 5.06 10.62
N ARG A 93 -6.95 5.06 11.03
CA ARG A 93 -7.50 6.05 11.97
C ARG A 93 -7.36 5.65 13.44
N THR A 94 -6.84 4.46 13.73
CA THR A 94 -6.78 3.94 15.11
C THR A 94 -5.45 4.21 15.82
N SER A 95 -4.37 4.40 15.07
CA SER A 95 -3.03 4.71 15.61
C SER A 95 -2.17 5.38 14.55
N GLU A 96 -1.39 6.40 14.94
CA GLU A 96 -0.47 7.09 14.03
C GLU A 96 0.66 6.18 13.51
N SER A 97 1.18 5.27 14.34
CA SER A 97 2.23 4.32 13.95
C SER A 97 1.72 3.31 12.91
N LEU A 98 0.51 2.80 13.13
CA LEU A 98 -0.18 1.95 12.17
C LEU A 98 -0.51 2.71 10.89
N CYS A 99 -0.98 3.96 11.01
CA CYS A 99 -1.23 4.84 9.87
C CYS A 99 0.03 5.04 9.02
N GLN A 100 1.18 5.28 9.67
CA GLN A 100 2.46 5.46 8.98
C GLN A 100 2.81 4.21 8.19
N ASN A 101 2.67 3.03 8.78
CA ASN A 101 2.92 1.78 8.07
C ASN A 101 1.94 1.54 6.92
N ASN A 102 0.66 1.88 7.12
CA ASN A 102 -0.36 1.78 6.08
C ASN A 102 -0.09 2.71 4.90
N MET A 103 0.43 3.92 5.13
CA MET A 103 0.91 4.80 4.06
C MET A 103 2.03 4.13 3.24
N VAL A 104 2.99 3.49 3.92
CA VAL A 104 4.05 2.72 3.24
C VAL A 104 3.48 1.57 2.41
N ILE A 105 2.49 0.83 2.91
CA ILE A 105 1.82 -0.25 2.16
C ILE A 105 1.12 0.32 0.91
N LEU A 106 0.39 1.43 1.04
CA LEU A 106 -0.29 2.09 -0.07
C LEU A 106 0.68 2.61 -1.13
N LYS A 107 1.83 3.17 -0.71
CA LYS A 107 2.93 3.55 -1.60
C LYS A 107 3.46 2.35 -2.38
N LEU A 108 3.81 1.26 -1.70
CA LEU A 108 4.34 0.05 -2.33
C LEU A 108 3.34 -0.57 -3.31
N LEU A 109 2.05 -0.59 -2.95
CA LEU A 109 1.00 -1.04 -3.84
C LEU A 109 0.91 -0.14 -5.09
N SER A 110 0.98 1.18 -4.93
CA SER A 110 0.99 2.11 -6.06
C SER A 110 2.21 1.92 -6.97
N GLU A 111 3.39 1.65 -6.41
CA GLU A 111 4.62 1.40 -7.18
C GLU A 111 4.51 0.11 -8.01
N GLU A 112 3.98 -0.96 -7.40
CA GLU A 112 3.71 -2.24 -8.08
C GLU A 112 2.62 -2.15 -9.15
N VAL A 113 1.72 -1.17 -9.10
CA VAL A 113 0.80 -0.90 -10.22
C VAL A 113 1.49 -0.09 -11.33
N PHE A 114 2.48 0.76 -10.97
CA PHE A 114 3.14 1.70 -11.90
C PHE A 114 4.17 1.01 -12.79
N ASP A 115 5.06 0.22 -12.21
CA ASP A 115 6.12 -0.47 -12.96
C ASP A 115 5.56 -1.39 -14.06
N PHE A 116 4.34 -1.90 -13.88
CA PHE A 116 3.65 -2.67 -14.92
C PHE A 116 3.06 -1.79 -16.03
N SER A 117 2.67 -0.55 -15.72
CA SER A 117 2.06 0.38 -16.68
C SER A 117 3.11 1.08 -17.56
N SER A 118 4.26 1.45 -17.01
CA SER A 118 5.35 2.14 -17.72
C SER A 118 6.03 1.26 -18.76
N GLY A 119 6.02 -0.07 -18.57
CA GLY A 119 6.56 -1.04 -19.51
C GLY A 119 5.66 -1.39 -20.71
N GLN A 120 4.35 -1.06 -20.68
CA GLN A 120 3.41 -1.52 -21.73
C GLN A 120 2.35 -0.50 -22.19
N ILE A 121 2.06 0.57 -21.44
CA ILE A 121 0.86 1.37 -21.67
C ILE A 121 1.18 2.87 -21.68
N THR A 122 1.35 3.45 -22.87
CA THR A 122 1.23 4.90 -23.06
C THR A 122 -0.22 5.32 -22.79
N GLN A 123 -0.41 6.43 -22.06
CA GLN A 123 -1.71 6.95 -21.57
C GLN A 123 -2.82 7.03 -22.63
N VAL A 124 -2.46 7.17 -23.91
CA VAL A 124 -3.41 7.19 -25.03
C VAL A 124 -4.06 5.82 -25.28
N LYS A 125 -3.35 4.71 -25.06
CA LYS A 125 -3.91 3.35 -25.27
C LYS A 125 -4.86 2.91 -24.14
N ALA A 126 -4.67 3.40 -22.91
CA ALA A 126 -5.56 3.09 -21.80
C ALA A 126 -6.98 3.65 -22.01
N LYS A 127 -7.09 4.83 -22.63
CA LYS A 127 -8.37 5.51 -22.89
C LYS A 127 -9.10 4.97 -24.13
N HIS A 128 -8.36 4.43 -25.12
CA HIS A 128 -8.91 3.91 -26.38
C HIS A 128 -9.24 2.40 -26.38
N LEU A 129 -8.92 1.65 -25.32
CA LEU A 129 -9.28 0.23 -25.18
C LEU A 129 -10.65 0.02 -24.52
N LYS A 130 -11.60 0.95 -24.72
CA LYS A 130 -12.99 0.76 -24.30
C LYS A 130 -13.81 -0.05 -25.32
N ASP A 131 -13.25 -0.34 -26.51
CA ASP A 131 -14.03 -0.73 -27.69
C ASP A 131 -13.60 -2.01 -28.43
N ARG A 132 -12.85 -2.91 -27.80
CA ARG A 132 -12.60 -4.23 -28.44
C ARG A 132 -12.34 -5.30 -27.40
N GLN A 133 -13.35 -6.14 -27.13
CA GLN A 133 -13.34 -7.60 -26.91
C GLN A 133 -12.06 -8.31 -26.37
N ASN A 134 -11.21 -7.62 -25.62
CA ASN A 134 -10.01 -8.13 -24.97
C ASN A 134 -10.17 -7.87 -23.47
N PHE A 135 -10.27 -8.95 -22.71
CA PHE A 135 -10.36 -8.92 -21.26
C PHE A 135 -9.18 -8.12 -20.69
N PRO A 136 -9.39 -7.08 -19.87
CA PRO A 136 -8.29 -6.27 -19.34
C PRO A 136 -7.34 -7.18 -18.55
N THR A 137 -6.05 -7.13 -18.86
CA THR A 137 -5.02 -7.84 -18.11
C THR A 137 -5.08 -7.41 -16.65
N SER A 138 -4.70 -8.30 -15.70
CA SER A 138 -4.77 -8.01 -14.25
C SER A 138 -4.21 -6.63 -13.87
N ALA A 139 -3.15 -6.18 -14.55
CA ALA A 139 -2.55 -4.86 -14.35
C ALA A 139 -3.49 -3.68 -14.69
N VAL A 140 -4.27 -3.77 -15.76
CA VAL A 140 -5.24 -2.73 -16.16
C VAL A 140 -6.40 -2.66 -15.17
N ILE A 141 -6.85 -3.81 -14.65
CA ILE A 141 -7.89 -3.88 -13.61
C ILE A 141 -7.39 -3.22 -12.32
N LEU A 142 -6.16 -3.54 -11.89
CA LEU A 142 -5.51 -2.92 -10.74
C LEU A 142 -5.45 -1.39 -10.88
N HIS A 143 -5.05 -0.90 -12.07
CA HIS A 143 -4.99 0.54 -12.35
C HIS A 143 -6.38 1.21 -12.26
N LEU A 144 -7.39 0.66 -12.94
CA LEU A 144 -8.75 1.23 -12.93
C LEU A 144 -9.37 1.22 -11.53
N CYS A 145 -9.17 0.15 -10.76
CA CYS A 145 -9.67 0.08 -9.38
C CYS A 145 -8.93 1.05 -8.46
N MET A 146 -7.62 1.26 -8.64
CA MET A 146 -6.87 2.25 -7.85
C MET A 146 -7.38 3.67 -8.12
N CYS A 147 -7.71 4.00 -9.37
CA CYS A 147 -8.34 5.28 -9.71
C CYS A 147 -9.72 5.45 -9.06
N ASN A 148 -10.52 4.38 -8.99
CA ASN A 148 -11.83 4.42 -8.33
C ASN A 148 -11.73 4.60 -6.80
N GLU A 149 -10.74 3.93 -6.19
CA GLU A 149 -10.51 3.98 -4.75
C GLU A 149 -9.67 5.19 -4.31
N PHE A 150 -9.08 5.91 -5.26
CA PHE A 150 -8.18 7.04 -4.97
C PHE A 150 -8.84 8.09 -4.07
N SER A 151 -10.14 8.33 -4.23
CA SER A 151 -10.84 9.31 -3.39
C SER A 151 -10.72 8.99 -1.88
N GLN A 152 -10.78 7.71 -1.50
CA GLN A 152 -10.66 7.31 -0.08
C GLN A 152 -9.22 7.47 0.43
N ILE A 153 -8.25 7.10 -0.40
CA ILE A 153 -6.82 7.27 -0.10
C ILE A 153 -6.48 8.76 0.04
N PHE A 154 -6.99 9.60 -0.86
CA PHE A 154 -6.80 11.04 -0.84
C PHE A 154 -7.39 11.68 0.42
N GLN A 155 -8.62 11.30 0.79
CA GLN A 155 -9.24 11.76 2.04
C GLN A 155 -8.45 11.33 3.28
N LEU A 156 -7.82 10.15 3.27
CA LEU A 156 -6.92 9.73 4.34
C LEU A 156 -5.66 10.61 4.37
N CYS A 157 -5.04 10.89 3.23
CA CYS A 157 -3.89 11.78 3.17
C CYS A 157 -4.22 13.19 3.66
N GLN A 158 -5.38 13.76 3.27
CA GLN A 158 -5.85 15.04 3.79
C GLN A 158 -6.06 14.99 5.31
N PHE A 159 -6.73 13.94 5.80
CA PHE A 159 -6.93 13.76 7.23
C PHE A 159 -5.60 13.76 8.01
N VAL A 160 -4.58 13.03 7.55
CA VAL A 160 -3.27 13.01 8.20
C VAL A 160 -2.60 14.39 8.14
N MET A 161 -2.65 15.05 6.98
CA MET A 161 -2.08 16.39 6.79
C MET A 161 -2.77 17.45 7.65
N GLU A 162 -4.05 17.30 7.98
CA GLU A 162 -4.76 18.25 8.83
C GLU A 162 -4.59 17.95 10.33
N ASN A 163 -4.50 16.68 10.70
CA ASN A 163 -4.64 16.25 12.10
C ASN A 163 -3.35 15.76 12.76
N SER A 164 -2.27 15.49 12.03
CA SER A 164 -1.02 15.01 12.60
C SER A 164 0.12 16.02 12.51
N GLN A 165 0.96 16.04 13.55
CA GLN A 165 2.25 16.75 13.61
C GLN A 165 3.45 15.77 13.62
N ASN A 166 3.17 14.46 13.54
CA ASN A 166 4.19 13.43 13.55
C ASN A 166 4.97 13.44 12.22
N ALA A 167 6.20 13.95 12.26
CA ALA A 167 7.02 14.14 11.06
C ALA A 167 7.24 12.85 10.24
N PRO A 168 7.57 11.68 10.84
CA PRO A 168 7.60 10.40 10.12
C PRO A 168 6.32 10.04 9.37
N LEU A 169 5.16 10.25 9.99
CA LEU A 169 3.86 9.97 9.36
C LEU A 169 3.56 10.95 8.22
N VAL A 170 3.82 12.24 8.42
CA VAL A 170 3.65 13.27 7.38
C VAL A 170 4.56 12.96 6.18
N HIS A 171 5.83 12.59 6.44
CA HIS A 171 6.75 12.19 5.38
C HIS A 171 6.23 10.97 4.60
N ALA A 172 5.81 9.91 5.27
CA ALA A 172 5.27 8.72 4.61
C ALA A 172 4.02 9.07 3.77
N THR A 173 3.19 9.98 4.26
CA THR A 173 1.99 10.47 3.55
C THR A 173 2.35 11.25 2.30
N LEU A 174 3.35 12.14 2.37
CA LEU A 174 3.83 12.91 1.22
C LEU A 174 4.47 12.02 0.15
N GLU A 175 5.27 11.03 0.53
CA GLU A 175 5.81 10.04 -0.42
C GLU A 175 4.70 9.24 -1.11
N THR A 176 3.68 8.85 -0.34
CA THR A 176 2.53 8.13 -0.86
C THR A 176 1.80 9.01 -1.88
N LEU A 177 1.44 10.24 -1.50
CA LEU A 177 0.83 11.22 -2.40
C LEU A 177 1.65 11.44 -3.66
N LEU A 178 2.98 11.58 -3.56
CA LEU A 178 3.87 11.75 -4.70
C LEU A 178 3.76 10.61 -5.71
N ARG A 179 3.65 9.35 -5.24
CA ARG A 179 3.43 8.21 -6.13
C ARG A 179 2.06 8.27 -6.79
N PHE A 180 1.02 8.65 -6.04
CA PHE A 180 -0.34 8.80 -6.57
C PHE A 180 -0.49 9.98 -7.55
N LEU A 181 0.26 11.07 -7.42
CA LEU A 181 0.19 12.23 -8.32
C LEU A 181 0.47 11.88 -9.79
N ASN A 182 1.22 10.80 -10.06
CA ASN A 182 1.44 10.30 -11.42
C ASN A 182 0.19 9.68 -12.07
N TRP A 183 -0.87 9.44 -11.30
CA TRP A 183 -2.06 8.69 -11.71
C TRP A 183 -3.36 9.48 -11.70
N ILE A 184 -3.44 10.54 -10.89
CA ILE A 184 -4.73 11.11 -10.53
C ILE A 184 -5.27 12.00 -11.65
N PRO A 185 -6.60 12.02 -11.87
CA PRO A 185 -7.22 12.99 -12.76
C PRO A 185 -6.85 14.41 -12.33
N LEU A 186 -6.50 15.27 -13.28
CA LEU A 186 -6.07 16.66 -13.01
C LEU A 186 -7.08 17.44 -12.16
N GLY A 187 -8.37 17.10 -12.20
CA GLY A 187 -9.40 17.68 -11.34
C GLY A 187 -9.07 17.59 -9.84
N TYR A 188 -8.52 16.47 -9.36
CA TYR A 188 -8.12 16.37 -7.95
C TYR A 188 -6.96 17.32 -7.58
N ILE A 189 -6.10 17.66 -8.54
CA ILE A 189 -4.97 18.59 -8.32
C ILE A 189 -5.47 20.04 -8.26
N PHE A 190 -6.35 20.41 -9.18
CA PHE A 190 -6.75 21.81 -9.37
C PHE A 190 -8.04 22.22 -8.66
N GLU A 191 -8.94 21.27 -8.38
CA GLU A 191 -10.26 21.56 -7.79
C GLU A 191 -10.31 21.30 -6.29
N THR A 192 -9.26 20.71 -5.71
CA THR A 192 -9.13 20.51 -4.25
C THR A 192 -8.14 21.50 -3.64
N LYS A 193 -8.15 21.63 -2.32
CA LYS A 193 -7.17 22.44 -1.57
C LYS A 193 -5.78 21.78 -1.48
N LEU A 194 -5.50 20.72 -2.26
CA LEU A 194 -4.26 19.94 -2.18
C LEU A 194 -3.01 20.83 -2.26
N ILE A 195 -2.93 21.71 -3.26
CA ILE A 195 -1.77 22.58 -3.47
C ILE A 195 -1.55 23.48 -2.24
N SER A 196 -2.62 24.11 -1.74
CA SER A 196 -2.56 24.98 -0.56
C SER A 196 -2.14 24.21 0.70
N THR A 197 -2.68 23.01 0.92
CA THR A 197 -2.32 22.15 2.05
C THR A 197 -0.87 21.68 1.98
N LEU A 198 -0.38 21.32 0.79
CA LEU A 198 1.02 20.95 0.56
C LEU A 198 1.96 22.11 0.86
N ILE A 199 1.68 23.31 0.33
CA ILE A 199 2.47 24.52 0.57
C ILE A 199 2.52 24.80 2.08
N TYR A 200 1.37 24.84 2.74
CA TYR A 200 1.28 25.13 4.17
C TYR A 200 2.11 24.14 5.00
N LYS A 201 1.93 22.82 4.79
CA LYS A 201 2.63 21.80 5.58
C LYS A 201 4.13 21.77 5.32
N VAL A 202 4.58 21.95 4.08
CA VAL A 202 6.01 22.06 3.78
C VAL A 202 6.61 23.28 4.47
N SER A 203 5.91 24.42 4.46
CA SER A 203 6.38 25.64 5.15
C SER A 203 6.38 25.51 6.68
N THR A 204 5.49 24.74 7.29
CA THR A 204 5.43 24.59 8.76
C THR A 204 6.28 23.45 9.32
N CYS A 205 6.67 22.47 8.52
CA CYS A 205 7.47 21.32 8.97
C CYS A 205 8.97 21.43 8.65
N TYR A 206 9.36 22.35 7.75
CA TYR A 206 10.77 22.62 7.38
C TYR A 206 11.32 23.95 7.93
N VAL A 207 10.61 24.59 8.86
CA VAL A 207 11.07 25.72 9.68
C VAL A 207 11.11 25.25 11.13
#